data_AF-A0A061AJ70-F1
#
_entry.id   AF-A0A061AJ70-F1
#
_cell.length_a   1.000
_cell.length_b   1.000
_cell.length_c   1.000
_cell.angle_alpha   90.00
_cell.angle_beta   90.00
_cell.angle_gamma   90.00
#
_symmetry.space_group_name_H-M   'P 1'
#
loop_
_entity.id
_entity.type
_entity.pdbx_description
1 polymer ?
#
loop_
_entity_poly.entity_id
_entity_poly.type
_entity_poly.pdbx_seq_one_letter_code
_entity_poly.pdbx_strand_id
1 'polypeptide(L)'
;MSFDFDLTAPFQTAFTTRDQHEHRHKVRPVQIIAPSSTQPGKFRLNESALNSVLGHSACANKKIVIISVAGAFRKGKSFLLNFFLEYLYSLHKSQQSDSSLEWLTDDCQLHGFHWRAGVKRDTVGIWLWGEPIMIESVTGEMFAVVLMDTQGTFDNNSTYQQCMTVFALSTIVSSVQIYNVVDNIQEDALQHLSLFVEYGRIAMEQPHNFGKPFQQLVFCVRDFKNQEEYEFGENGGTDFLDNVLQTNPEQPEEIKQVRELLREYFEDIQCYLLPHPGYKVAERQSFRGHVKDLRPLFREELKKMVPNLLGPHILKPKIVNGKTVTCRKMIQYFKEYAASFDGETLPQPQSILNANAKLICIEAAHEAKVNYSRGMDRSTYGTRMMSEKKLLEAHIKHGITALNIFDKCPRIGAKEVRNLLLEKLQEDINVGFWETFFDFKAEYLWKC
;
A
#
# COMPACT_ATOMS: atom_id res chain seq x y z
N MET A 1 -22.46 -7.28 31.09
CA MET A 1 -22.85 -6.41 29.96
C MET A 1 -21.76 -6.56 28.91
N SER A 2 -22.02 -7.36 27.88
CA SER A 2 -21.11 -7.49 26.73
C SER A 2 -21.16 -6.19 25.95
N PHE A 3 -20.02 -5.52 25.82
CA PHE A 3 -19.86 -4.46 24.84
C PHE A 3 -19.63 -5.15 23.51
N ASP A 4 -20.71 -5.37 22.75
CA ASP A 4 -20.58 -5.63 21.32
C ASP A 4 -20.01 -4.35 20.69
N PHE A 5 -18.71 -4.41 20.38
CA PHE A 5 -17.99 -3.36 19.68
C PHE A 5 -18.44 -3.37 18.22
N ASP A 6 -19.24 -2.37 17.85
CA ASP A 6 -19.56 -2.10 16.46
C ASP A 6 -18.29 -1.65 15.72
N LEU A 7 -17.69 -2.60 14.98
CA LEU A 7 -16.50 -2.43 14.14
C LEU A 7 -16.84 -1.75 12.79
N THR A 8 -18.03 -1.19 12.62
CA THR A 8 -18.50 -0.61 11.37
C THR A 8 -18.86 0.87 11.50
N ALA A 9 -17.86 1.74 11.42
CA ALA A 9 -18.11 3.08 10.87
C ALA A 9 -16.97 3.54 9.96
N PRO A 10 -16.67 2.82 8.86
CA PRO A 10 -15.88 3.40 7.79
C PRO A 10 -16.68 4.47 7.03
N PHE A 11 -15.95 5.41 6.42
CA PHE A 11 -16.37 6.49 5.51
C PHE A 11 -17.90 6.61 5.32
N GLN A 12 -18.59 7.41 6.15
CA GLN A 12 -20.04 7.61 6.00
C GLN A 12 -20.34 8.23 4.62
N THR A 13 -21.39 7.73 3.99
CA THR A 13 -21.88 8.10 2.63
C THR A 13 -22.21 9.59 2.45
N ALA A 14 -22.16 10.39 3.52
CA ALA A 14 -22.39 11.83 3.50
C ALA A 14 -21.11 12.68 3.38
N PHE A 15 -19.92 12.08 3.35
CA PHE A 15 -18.66 12.83 3.40
C PHE A 15 -18.16 13.24 2.01
N THR A 16 -18.03 14.55 1.81
CA THR A 16 -17.24 15.10 0.72
C THR A 16 -15.75 14.96 1.09
N THR A 17 -14.87 14.72 0.11
CA THR A 17 -13.41 14.77 0.36
C THR A 17 -12.91 16.18 0.69
N ARG A 18 -13.80 17.16 0.81
CA ARG A 18 -13.46 18.54 1.19
C ARG A 18 -13.45 18.73 2.69
N ASP A 19 -14.32 18.05 3.45
CA ASP A 19 -14.51 18.33 4.88
C ASP A 19 -13.71 17.38 5.80
N GLN A 20 -12.65 16.73 5.29
CA GLN A 20 -11.94 15.65 6.00
C GLN A 20 -11.35 16.11 7.34
N HIS A 21 -10.81 17.34 7.38
CA HIS A 21 -10.27 17.92 8.61
C HIS A 21 -11.33 18.05 9.71
N GLU A 22 -12.55 18.46 9.37
CA GLU A 22 -13.65 18.65 10.33
C GLU A 22 -14.13 17.32 10.91
N HIS A 23 -14.07 16.25 10.12
CA HIS A 23 -14.57 14.92 10.50
C HIS A 23 -13.50 13.95 10.99
N ARG A 24 -12.22 14.34 11.01
CA ARG A 24 -11.09 13.53 11.52
C ARG A 24 -11.39 12.84 12.86
N HIS A 25 -12.12 13.50 13.76
CA HIS A 25 -12.47 12.96 15.07
C HIS A 25 -13.35 11.69 15.02
N LYS A 26 -14.09 11.48 13.92
CA LYS A 26 -14.94 10.32 13.65
C LYS A 26 -14.20 9.18 12.97
N VAL A 27 -13.05 9.46 12.35
CA VAL A 27 -12.27 8.45 11.62
C VAL A 27 -11.50 7.58 12.60
N ARG A 28 -11.46 6.29 12.30
CA ARG A 28 -10.75 5.28 13.09
C ARG A 28 -9.93 4.39 12.16
N PRO A 29 -8.82 3.80 12.65
CA PRO A 29 -8.11 2.79 11.90
C PRO A 29 -9.00 1.57 11.64
N VAL A 30 -8.86 0.98 10.47
CA VAL A 30 -9.62 -0.18 10.01
C VAL A 30 -8.65 -1.34 9.79
N GLN A 31 -8.90 -2.47 10.45
CA GLN A 31 -8.10 -3.68 10.27
C GLN A 31 -8.44 -4.35 8.95
N ILE A 32 -7.48 -4.40 8.04
CA ILE A 32 -7.64 -5.03 6.72
C ILE A 32 -7.07 -6.43 6.68
N ILE A 33 -6.05 -6.74 7.49
CA ILE A 33 -5.51 -8.09 7.61
C ILE A 33 -5.48 -8.45 9.08
N ALA A 34 -6.09 -9.59 9.42
CA ALA A 34 -6.18 -10.10 10.78
C ALA A 34 -5.77 -11.57 10.82
N PRO A 35 -5.26 -12.10 11.94
CA PRO A 35 -5.10 -13.53 12.12
C PRO A 35 -6.45 -14.24 11.93
N SER A 36 -6.41 -15.40 11.29
CA SER A 36 -7.59 -16.24 11.15
C SER A 36 -7.99 -16.81 12.51
N SER A 37 -9.26 -16.64 12.88
CA SER A 37 -9.83 -17.24 14.10
C SER A 37 -10.07 -18.75 13.94
N THR A 38 -10.16 -19.24 12.70
CA THR A 38 -10.47 -20.64 12.38
C THR A 38 -9.23 -21.45 12.03
N GLN A 39 -8.17 -20.80 11.55
CA GLN A 39 -6.93 -21.46 11.15
C GLN A 39 -5.74 -20.79 11.87
N PRO A 40 -5.24 -21.39 12.96
CA PRO A 40 -4.08 -20.88 13.68
C PRO A 40 -2.90 -20.70 12.72
N GLY A 41 -2.17 -19.60 12.84
CA GLY A 41 -1.00 -19.32 11.99
C GLY A 41 -1.31 -18.51 10.72
N LYS A 42 -2.54 -18.52 10.21
CA LYS A 42 -2.89 -17.86 8.95
C LYS A 42 -3.42 -16.45 9.11
N PHE A 43 -3.32 -15.65 8.06
CA PHE A 43 -3.96 -14.33 7.95
C PHE A 43 -5.16 -14.38 7.03
N ARG A 44 -6.16 -13.56 7.34
CA ARG A 44 -7.35 -13.34 6.51
C ARG A 44 -7.42 -11.88 6.12
N LEU A 45 -7.61 -11.64 4.82
CA LEU A 45 -7.96 -10.33 4.30
C LEU A 45 -9.44 -10.05 4.59
N ASN A 46 -9.70 -8.92 5.24
CA ASN A 46 -11.04 -8.38 5.41
C ASN A 46 -11.39 -7.52 4.20
N GLU A 47 -11.99 -8.13 3.18
CA GLU A 47 -12.32 -7.44 1.94
C GLU A 47 -13.35 -6.33 2.13
N SER A 48 -14.35 -6.50 3.01
CA SER A 48 -15.36 -5.46 3.23
C SER A 48 -14.75 -4.23 3.89
N ALA A 49 -13.87 -4.43 4.88
CA ALA A 49 -13.09 -3.37 5.50
C ALA A 49 -12.19 -2.65 4.48
N LEU A 50 -11.46 -3.38 3.64
CA LEU A 50 -10.62 -2.77 2.60
C LEU A 50 -11.43 -1.96 1.58
N ASN A 51 -12.56 -2.52 1.11
CA ASN A 51 -13.48 -1.83 0.20
C ASN A 51 -14.09 -0.57 0.85
N SER A 52 -14.31 -0.58 2.16
CA SER A 52 -14.88 0.58 2.85
C SER A 52 -13.94 1.78 2.91
N VAL A 53 -12.62 1.56 2.83
CA VAL A 53 -11.60 2.62 2.80
C VAL A 53 -11.28 3.05 1.36
N LEU A 54 -11.09 2.10 0.44
CA LEU A 54 -10.56 2.36 -0.91
C LEU A 54 -11.60 2.32 -2.03
N GLY A 55 -12.79 1.80 -1.76
CA GLY A 55 -13.85 1.56 -2.75
C GLY A 55 -14.78 2.75 -2.99
N HIS A 56 -14.72 3.79 -2.15
CA HIS A 56 -15.60 4.94 -2.25
C HIS A 56 -15.37 5.70 -3.56
N SER A 57 -16.45 6.14 -4.23
CA SER A 57 -16.40 6.77 -5.55
C SER A 57 -15.52 8.03 -5.59
N ALA A 58 -15.43 8.76 -4.47
CA ALA A 58 -14.61 9.96 -4.33
C ALA A 58 -13.10 9.70 -4.45
N CYS A 59 -12.62 8.50 -4.07
CA CYS A 59 -11.20 8.14 -4.08
C CYS A 59 -10.85 6.97 -5.02
N ALA A 60 -11.82 6.14 -5.42
CA ALA A 60 -11.60 4.89 -6.14
C ALA A 60 -10.74 5.03 -7.42
N ASN A 61 -10.90 6.14 -8.15
CA ASN A 61 -10.16 6.41 -9.39
C ASN A 61 -8.92 7.30 -9.19
N LYS A 62 -8.63 7.72 -7.96
CA LYS A 62 -7.44 8.53 -7.63
C LYS A 62 -6.22 7.61 -7.52
N LYS A 63 -5.06 8.12 -7.91
CA LYS A 63 -3.79 7.43 -7.71
C LYS A 63 -3.51 7.35 -6.22
N ILE A 64 -3.11 6.17 -5.75
CA ILE A 64 -2.92 5.92 -4.32
C ILE A 64 -1.45 6.08 -3.92
N VAL A 65 -1.19 6.68 -2.77
CA VAL A 65 0.11 6.69 -2.10
C VAL A 65 -0.06 5.98 -0.77
N ILE A 66 0.69 4.90 -0.52
CA ILE A 66 0.61 4.17 0.75
C ILE A 66 1.92 4.37 1.52
N ILE A 67 1.83 4.97 2.70
CA ILE A 67 2.95 5.09 3.64
C ILE A 67 2.77 4.04 4.74
N SER A 68 3.71 3.11 4.79
CA SER A 68 3.75 2.02 5.74
C SER A 68 4.77 2.30 6.83
N VAL A 69 4.44 2.01 8.08
CA VAL A 69 5.43 1.94 9.16
C VAL A 69 5.46 0.51 9.70
N ALA A 70 6.60 -0.16 9.53
CA ALA A 70 6.85 -1.49 10.03
C ALA A 70 8.12 -1.56 10.88
N GLY A 71 8.27 -2.64 11.65
CA GLY A 71 9.40 -2.84 12.57
C GLY A 71 8.96 -3.36 13.93
N ALA A 72 9.91 -3.54 14.85
CA ALA A 72 9.69 -4.32 16.06
C ALA A 72 8.50 -3.83 16.93
N PHE A 73 7.93 -4.76 17.70
CA PHE A 73 6.83 -4.47 18.62
C PHE A 73 7.23 -3.46 19.71
N ARG A 74 6.30 -2.55 20.04
CA ARG A 74 6.46 -1.46 21.02
C ARG A 74 7.54 -0.43 20.75
N LYS A 75 7.95 -0.29 19.51
CA LYS A 75 8.96 0.71 19.13
C LYS A 75 8.37 2.04 18.64
N GLY A 76 7.13 2.36 19.02
CA GLY A 76 6.52 3.66 18.75
C GLY A 76 6.09 3.91 17.29
N LYS A 77 5.66 2.87 16.56
CA LYS A 77 5.17 2.96 15.17
C LYS A 77 3.90 3.79 15.04
N SER A 78 2.84 3.41 15.74
CA SER A 78 1.56 4.14 15.76
C SER A 78 1.72 5.57 16.30
N PHE A 79 2.68 5.78 17.21
CA PHE A 79 3.07 7.10 17.68
C PHE A 79 3.68 7.95 16.55
N LEU A 80 4.59 7.38 15.75
CA LEU A 80 5.16 8.04 14.58
C LEU A 80 4.08 8.35 13.53
N LEU A 81 3.21 7.38 13.22
CA LEU A 81 2.10 7.53 12.27
C LEU A 81 1.17 8.69 12.64
N ASN A 82 0.96 8.96 13.93
CA ASN A 82 0.11 10.07 14.35
C ASN A 82 0.69 11.45 14.02
N PHE A 83 2.02 11.60 13.91
CA PHE A 83 2.62 12.83 13.39
C PHE A 83 2.42 12.97 11.88
N PHE A 84 2.52 11.87 11.14
CA PHE A 84 2.23 11.88 9.70
C PHE A 84 0.77 12.24 9.44
N LEU A 85 -0.13 11.71 10.26
CA LEU A 85 -1.55 11.98 10.22
C LEU A 85 -1.81 13.48 10.49
N GLU A 86 -1.20 14.04 11.55
CA GLU A 86 -1.27 15.47 11.86
C GLU A 86 -0.79 16.35 10.70
N TYR A 87 0.36 16.01 10.13
CA TYR A 87 0.93 16.74 9.00
C TYR A 87 0.02 16.68 7.77
N LEU A 88 -0.45 15.49 7.39
CA LEU A 88 -1.30 15.31 6.20
C LEU A 88 -2.63 16.06 6.30
N TYR A 89 -3.28 16.04 7.47
CA TYR A 89 -4.51 16.83 7.68
C TYR A 89 -4.24 18.34 7.69
N SER A 90 -3.12 18.78 8.27
CA SER A 90 -2.71 20.19 8.25
C SER A 90 -2.39 20.67 6.83
N LEU A 91 -1.71 19.82 6.04
CA LEU A 91 -1.40 20.06 4.64
C LEU A 91 -2.67 20.13 3.79
N HIS A 92 -3.58 19.17 3.95
CA HIS A 92 -4.87 19.17 3.28
C HIS A 92 -5.66 20.45 3.56
N LYS A 93 -5.73 20.89 4.82
CA LYS A 93 -6.39 22.13 5.22
C LYS A 93 -5.73 23.34 4.55
N SER A 94 -4.40 23.43 4.62
CA SER A 94 -3.62 24.51 3.99
C SER A 94 -3.87 24.62 2.49
N GLN A 95 -3.93 23.50 1.77
CA GLN A 95 -4.22 23.45 0.34
C GLN A 95 -5.65 23.92 0.00
N GLN A 96 -6.62 23.65 0.87
CA GLN A 96 -8.01 24.07 0.63
C GLN A 96 -8.28 25.53 0.94
N SER A 97 -7.68 26.06 2.02
CA SER A 97 -7.88 27.44 2.44
C SER A 97 -6.85 28.41 1.88
N ASP A 98 -5.92 27.93 1.03
CA ASP A 98 -4.79 28.69 0.48
C ASP A 98 -4.03 29.47 1.58
N SER A 99 -3.76 28.79 2.69
CA SER A 99 -3.13 29.37 3.88
C SER A 99 -1.76 28.75 4.14
N SER A 100 -0.91 29.44 4.92
CA SER A 100 0.37 28.88 5.35
C SER A 100 0.19 27.54 6.09
N LEU A 101 1.07 26.59 5.81
CA LEU A 101 1.10 25.30 6.50
C LEU A 101 1.65 25.47 7.91
N GLU A 102 0.76 25.48 8.89
CA GLU A 102 1.11 25.41 10.30
C GLU A 102 0.83 24.00 10.83
N TRP A 103 1.89 23.30 11.23
CA TRP A 103 1.77 21.96 11.80
C TRP A 103 2.75 21.78 12.98
N LEU A 104 2.45 20.84 13.87
CA LEU A 104 3.23 20.56 15.08
C LEU A 104 3.46 21.80 15.96
N THR A 105 2.39 22.55 16.21
CA THR A 105 2.36 23.66 17.18
C THR A 105 2.27 23.12 18.61
N ASP A 106 2.64 23.94 19.60
CA ASP A 106 2.70 23.48 21.01
C ASP A 106 1.32 23.14 21.60
N ASP A 107 0.26 23.74 21.06
CA ASP A 107 -1.14 23.48 21.45
C ASP A 107 -1.72 22.21 20.80
N CYS A 108 -0.99 21.58 19.88
CA CYS A 108 -1.43 20.38 19.19
C CYS A 108 -1.47 19.17 20.14
N GLN A 109 -2.53 18.37 19.99
CA GLN A 109 -2.66 17.07 20.62
C GLN A 109 -2.80 16.00 19.54
N LEU A 110 -1.93 14.99 19.60
CA LEU A 110 -1.90 13.91 18.62
C LEU A 110 -3.09 12.96 18.81
N HIS A 111 -3.85 12.79 17.73
CA HIS A 111 -4.96 11.84 17.61
C HIS A 111 -4.82 11.03 16.32
N GLY A 112 -5.29 9.78 16.35
CA GLY A 112 -5.26 8.91 15.18
C GLY A 112 -5.25 7.43 15.55
N PHE A 113 -4.20 6.73 15.14
CA PHE A 113 -3.95 5.35 15.52
C PHE A 113 -3.85 5.20 17.04
N HIS A 114 -4.44 4.13 17.55
CA HIS A 114 -4.36 3.83 18.97
C HIS A 114 -2.91 3.54 19.35
N TRP A 115 -2.41 4.23 20.37
CA TRP A 115 -1.08 4.00 20.91
C TRP A 115 -1.17 4.03 22.44
N ARG A 116 -0.61 3.01 23.12
CA ARG A 116 -0.47 2.98 24.57
C ARG A 116 0.88 2.40 24.98
N ALA A 117 1.42 2.94 26.06
CA ALA A 117 2.54 2.32 26.78
C ALA A 117 1.99 1.22 27.71
N GLY A 118 2.26 -0.06 27.44
CA GLY A 118 1.76 -1.17 28.28
C GLY A 118 2.05 -2.57 27.72
N VAL A 119 1.90 -3.61 28.56
CA VAL A 119 2.33 -5.01 28.26
C VAL A 119 1.33 -5.84 27.45
N LYS A 120 0.12 -5.34 27.18
CA LYS A 120 -0.88 -6.02 26.34
C LYS A 120 -0.79 -5.57 24.86
N ARG A 121 -1.35 -6.38 23.97
CA ARG A 121 -1.32 -6.18 22.51
C ARG A 121 -2.36 -5.15 22.10
N ASP A 122 -2.01 -4.28 21.14
CA ASP A 122 -2.95 -3.30 20.58
C ASP A 122 -3.20 -3.51 19.07
N THR A 123 -2.23 -4.01 18.29
CA THR A 123 -2.37 -4.23 16.83
C THR A 123 -1.84 -5.60 16.41
N VAL A 124 -2.66 -6.38 15.71
CA VAL A 124 -2.26 -7.64 15.05
C VAL A 124 -2.59 -7.52 13.56
N GLY A 125 -1.72 -7.98 12.67
CA GLY A 125 -1.88 -7.85 11.22
C GLY A 125 -1.65 -6.44 10.67
N ILE A 126 -2.49 -6.00 9.71
CA ILE A 126 -2.34 -4.71 8.99
C ILE A 126 -3.59 -3.85 9.18
N TRP A 127 -3.37 -2.58 9.50
CA TRP A 127 -4.38 -1.56 9.73
C TRP A 127 -4.17 -0.39 8.79
N LEU A 128 -5.24 0.10 8.16
CA LEU A 128 -5.24 1.33 7.40
C LEU A 128 -5.91 2.44 8.19
N TRP A 129 -5.52 3.69 7.96
CA TRP A 129 -6.37 4.81 8.37
C TRP A 129 -7.70 4.72 7.64
N GLY A 130 -8.82 4.96 8.36
CA GLY A 130 -10.17 4.65 7.87
C GLY A 130 -10.64 5.50 6.69
N GLU A 131 -9.88 6.51 6.28
CA GLU A 131 -10.12 7.27 5.07
C GLU A 131 -8.80 7.65 4.37
N PRO A 132 -8.75 7.65 3.03
CA PRO A 132 -7.65 8.26 2.30
C PRO A 132 -7.67 9.79 2.45
N ILE A 133 -6.53 10.39 2.75
CA ILE A 133 -6.38 11.85 2.85
C ILE A 133 -6.03 12.38 1.45
N MET A 134 -6.83 13.32 0.95
CA MET A 134 -6.66 13.84 -0.41
C MET A 134 -5.61 14.97 -0.43
N ILE A 135 -4.47 14.74 -1.09
CA ILE A 135 -3.38 15.72 -1.20
C ILE A 135 -3.19 16.09 -2.66
N GLU A 136 -3.15 17.39 -2.95
CA GLU A 136 -2.80 17.90 -4.28
C GLU A 136 -1.28 17.88 -4.47
N SER A 137 -0.82 17.28 -5.55
CA SER A 137 0.59 17.29 -5.92
C SER A 137 1.00 18.66 -6.49
N VAL A 138 2.31 18.89 -6.61
CA VAL A 138 2.83 20.09 -7.29
C VAL A 138 2.41 20.21 -8.76
N THR A 139 1.94 19.11 -9.38
CA THR A 139 1.43 19.10 -10.76
C THR A 139 -0.08 19.33 -10.85
N GLY A 140 -0.75 19.61 -9.72
CA GLY A 140 -2.21 19.74 -9.63
C GLY A 140 -2.97 18.40 -9.66
N GLU A 141 -2.26 17.26 -9.56
CA GLU A 141 -2.91 15.95 -9.53
C GLU A 141 -3.30 15.59 -8.09
N MET A 142 -4.56 15.19 -7.89
CA MET A 142 -5.05 14.76 -6.58
C MET A 142 -4.67 13.30 -6.29
N PHE A 143 -3.85 13.09 -5.26
CA PHE A 143 -3.49 11.79 -4.74
C PHE A 143 -4.35 11.40 -3.53
N ALA A 144 -4.64 10.10 -3.41
CA ALA A 144 -5.24 9.52 -2.23
C ALA A 144 -4.14 8.92 -1.34
N VAL A 145 -3.79 9.62 -0.26
CA VAL A 145 -2.72 9.22 0.65
C VAL A 145 -3.29 8.38 1.79
N VAL A 146 -2.74 7.19 2.00
CA VAL A 146 -3.19 6.24 3.01
C VAL A 146 -2.04 5.87 3.93
N LEU A 147 -2.28 5.99 5.24
CA LEU A 147 -1.34 5.54 6.26
C LEU A 147 -1.65 4.10 6.65
N MET A 148 -0.61 3.27 6.74
CA MET A 148 -0.69 1.86 7.07
C MET A 148 0.17 1.57 8.30
N ASP A 149 -0.48 1.09 9.37
CA ASP A 149 0.18 0.59 10.57
C ASP A 149 0.29 -0.92 10.47
N THR A 150 1.49 -1.45 10.66
CA THR A 150 1.71 -2.88 10.73
C THR A 150 1.91 -3.31 12.17
N GLN A 151 1.49 -4.53 12.47
CA GLN A 151 1.92 -5.19 13.70
C GLN A 151 3.45 -5.12 13.83
N GLY A 152 3.91 -4.99 15.08
CA GLY A 152 5.32 -5.10 15.34
C GLY A 152 5.83 -6.53 15.22
N THR A 153 6.91 -6.69 14.47
CA THR A 153 7.60 -7.97 14.36
C THR A 153 8.13 -8.40 15.73
N PHE A 154 8.22 -9.72 15.97
CA PHE A 154 8.85 -10.35 17.16
C PHE A 154 8.15 -10.10 18.51
N ASP A 155 6.84 -10.32 18.60
CA ASP A 155 6.17 -10.45 19.89
C ASP A 155 6.16 -11.91 20.38
N ASN A 156 5.99 -12.12 21.69
CA ASN A 156 6.05 -13.47 22.30
C ASN A 156 4.96 -14.45 21.86
N ASN A 157 4.03 -14.04 20.98
CA ASN A 157 2.85 -14.83 20.66
C ASN A 157 2.56 -14.98 19.17
N SER A 158 3.18 -14.20 18.30
CA SER A 158 3.09 -14.38 16.85
C SER A 158 4.30 -15.17 16.40
N THR A 159 4.10 -16.05 15.42
CA THR A 159 5.24 -16.77 14.86
C THR A 159 6.12 -15.81 14.07
N TYR A 160 7.41 -16.12 13.96
CA TYR A 160 8.33 -15.41 13.08
C TYR A 160 7.76 -15.27 11.66
N GLN A 161 7.15 -16.35 11.17
CA GLN A 161 6.53 -16.41 9.86
C GLN A 161 5.41 -15.38 9.69
N GLN A 162 4.54 -15.23 10.70
CA GLN A 162 3.47 -14.25 10.67
C GLN A 162 4.00 -12.81 10.58
N CYS A 163 5.07 -12.53 11.34
CA CYS A 163 5.74 -11.23 11.31
C CYS A 163 6.33 -10.94 9.93
N MET A 164 7.01 -11.92 9.34
CA MET A 164 7.58 -11.81 7.99
C MET A 164 6.52 -11.64 6.91
N THR A 165 5.38 -12.33 7.00
CA THR A 165 4.28 -12.15 6.04
C THR A 165 3.68 -10.75 6.10
N VAL A 166 3.46 -10.21 7.30
CA VAL A 166 2.98 -8.82 7.46
C VAL A 166 4.00 -7.81 6.92
N PHE A 167 5.29 -8.03 7.20
CA PHE A 167 6.37 -7.18 6.69
C PHE A 167 6.50 -7.24 5.16
N ALA A 168 6.42 -8.44 4.58
CA ALA A 168 6.43 -8.65 3.13
C ALA A 168 5.24 -7.96 2.45
N LEU A 169 4.03 -8.23 2.94
CA LEU A 169 2.80 -7.62 2.41
C LEU A 169 2.85 -6.09 2.47
N SER A 170 3.22 -5.54 3.62
CA SER A 170 3.28 -4.09 3.81
C SER A 170 4.29 -3.42 2.90
N THR A 171 5.47 -4.02 2.72
CA THR A 171 6.51 -3.49 1.84
C THR A 171 6.06 -3.51 0.37
N ILE A 172 5.49 -4.63 -0.09
CA ILE A 172 5.04 -4.79 -1.49
C ILE A 172 3.93 -3.79 -1.85
N VAL A 173 2.97 -3.56 -0.96
CA VAL A 173 1.83 -2.65 -1.25
C VAL A 173 2.19 -1.18 -1.04
N SER A 174 3.18 -0.87 -0.21
CA SER A 174 3.56 0.51 0.11
C SER A 174 4.30 1.22 -1.03
N SER A 175 4.09 2.53 -1.13
CA SER A 175 4.94 3.44 -1.92
C SER A 175 6.17 3.83 -1.11
N VAL A 176 5.98 4.05 0.19
CA VAL A 176 7.03 4.38 1.14
C VAL A 176 6.96 3.38 2.28
N GLN A 177 8.00 2.55 2.42
CA GLN A 177 8.15 1.63 3.54
C GLN A 177 9.09 2.23 4.58
N ILE A 178 8.56 2.63 5.72
CA ILE A 178 9.36 3.11 6.84
C ILE A 178 9.66 1.92 7.74
N TYR A 179 10.94 1.60 7.87
CA TYR A 179 11.43 0.57 8.77
C TYR A 179 11.90 1.21 10.07
N ASN A 180 11.01 1.17 11.07
CA ASN A 180 11.21 1.75 12.40
C ASN A 180 12.01 0.78 13.28
N VAL A 181 13.31 1.07 13.44
CA VAL A 181 14.24 0.36 14.32
C VAL A 181 14.60 1.22 15.52
N VAL A 182 15.15 0.64 16.59
CA VAL A 182 15.50 1.38 17.81
C VAL A 182 16.94 1.12 18.17
N ASP A 183 17.61 2.16 18.66
CA ASP A 183 19.04 2.24 18.96
C ASP A 183 19.94 2.11 17.72
N ASN A 184 19.77 1.07 16.90
CA ASN A 184 20.65 0.74 15.77
C ASN A 184 19.90 -0.10 14.70
N ILE A 185 20.46 -0.19 13.48
CA ILE A 185 20.09 -1.16 12.44
C ILE A 185 20.89 -2.45 12.68
N GLN A 186 20.23 -3.47 13.21
CA GLN A 186 20.85 -4.76 13.52
C GLN A 186 20.85 -5.71 12.32
N GLU A 187 21.66 -6.78 12.37
CA GLU A 187 21.79 -7.76 11.28
C GLU A 187 20.47 -8.50 11.00
N ASP A 188 19.69 -8.81 12.03
CA ASP A 188 18.35 -9.40 11.87
C ASP A 188 17.43 -8.48 11.06
N ALA A 189 17.56 -7.16 11.27
CA ALA A 189 16.79 -6.19 10.51
C ALA A 189 17.12 -6.26 9.01
N LEU A 190 18.40 -6.40 8.66
CA LEU A 190 18.85 -6.58 7.28
C LEU A 190 18.44 -7.95 6.71
N GLN A 191 18.47 -9.01 7.52
CA GLN A 191 18.01 -10.34 7.10
C GLN A 191 16.53 -10.33 6.67
N HIS A 192 15.66 -9.53 7.29
CA HIS A 192 14.26 -9.43 6.84
C HIS A 192 14.12 -8.83 5.43
N LEU A 193 15.14 -8.12 4.95
CA LEU A 193 15.16 -7.53 3.61
C LEU A 193 15.65 -8.50 2.53
N SER A 194 16.21 -9.66 2.92
CA SER A 194 16.73 -10.67 1.97
C SER A 194 15.66 -11.15 0.98
N LEU A 195 14.43 -11.34 1.44
CA LEU A 195 13.27 -11.70 0.61
C LEU A 195 13.09 -10.73 -0.57
N PHE A 196 13.25 -9.43 -0.32
CA PHE A 196 13.05 -8.39 -1.33
C PHE A 196 14.23 -8.31 -2.30
N VAL A 197 15.44 -8.55 -1.80
CA VAL A 197 16.64 -8.62 -2.63
C VAL A 197 16.57 -9.83 -3.58
N GLU A 198 16.18 -10.99 -3.07
CA GLU A 198 16.01 -12.18 -3.89
C GLU A 198 14.87 -12.03 -4.89
N TYR A 199 13.73 -11.45 -4.48
CA TYR A 199 12.67 -11.11 -5.42
C TYR A 199 13.12 -10.11 -6.48
N GLY A 200 13.87 -9.06 -6.10
CA GLY A 200 14.39 -8.08 -7.03
C GLY A 200 15.30 -8.71 -8.08
N ARG A 201 16.16 -9.66 -7.68
CA ARG A 201 17.00 -10.43 -8.60
C ARG A 201 16.16 -11.18 -9.64
N ILE A 202 15.10 -11.87 -9.22
CA ILE A 202 14.22 -12.63 -10.12
C ILE A 202 13.41 -11.68 -11.02
N ALA A 203 12.90 -10.57 -10.48
CA ALA A 203 12.13 -9.59 -11.25
C ALA A 203 12.98 -8.91 -12.34
N MET A 204 14.27 -8.68 -12.06
CA MET A 204 15.23 -8.07 -12.98
C MET A 204 15.68 -8.99 -14.12
N GLU A 205 15.37 -10.30 -14.08
CA GLU A 205 15.48 -11.17 -15.26
C GLU A 205 14.46 -10.77 -16.35
N GLN A 206 13.41 -10.03 -15.97
CA GLN A 206 12.35 -9.58 -16.89
C GLN A 206 12.01 -8.09 -16.68
N PRO A 207 12.98 -7.18 -16.87
CA PRO A 207 12.87 -5.78 -16.44
C PRO A 207 11.80 -5.02 -17.23
N HIS A 208 11.57 -5.39 -18.49
CA HIS A 208 10.51 -4.81 -19.34
C HIS A 208 9.10 -5.03 -18.79
N ASN A 209 8.88 -6.06 -17.97
CA ASN A 209 7.56 -6.43 -17.47
C ASN A 209 7.30 -5.93 -16.05
N PHE A 210 8.35 -5.86 -15.22
CA PHE A 210 8.22 -5.57 -13.78
C PHE A 210 8.74 -4.18 -13.38
N GLY A 211 9.72 -3.61 -14.09
CA GLY A 211 10.43 -2.41 -13.65
C GLY A 211 11.21 -2.64 -12.35
N LYS A 212 11.59 -1.55 -11.66
CA LYS A 212 12.11 -1.67 -10.30
C LYS A 212 10.98 -2.16 -9.37
N PRO A 213 11.20 -3.20 -8.56
CA PRO A 213 10.14 -3.84 -7.79
C PRO A 213 9.63 -2.99 -6.62
N PHE A 214 10.49 -2.16 -6.03
CA PHE A 214 10.19 -1.36 -4.85
C PHE A 214 10.54 0.11 -5.07
N GLN A 215 9.75 0.99 -4.45
CA GLN A 215 9.93 2.43 -4.55
C GLN A 215 10.86 2.90 -3.44
N GLN A 216 10.33 3.35 -2.31
CA GLN A 216 11.14 3.96 -1.26
C GLN A 216 11.20 3.11 0.01
N LEU A 217 12.42 2.89 0.52
CA LEU A 217 12.68 2.33 1.85
C LEU A 217 13.30 3.41 2.75
N VAL A 218 12.77 3.59 3.95
CA VAL A 218 13.27 4.59 4.89
C VAL A 218 13.60 3.91 6.20
N PHE A 219 14.87 3.87 6.58
CA PHE A 219 15.26 3.49 7.93
C PHE A 219 14.97 4.66 8.89
N CYS A 220 14.15 4.41 9.90
CA CYS A 220 13.87 5.37 10.95
C CYS A 220 14.46 4.83 12.25
N VAL A 221 15.67 5.28 12.59
CA VAL A 221 16.40 4.82 13.78
C VAL A 221 15.97 5.67 14.98
N ARG A 222 15.17 5.09 15.86
CA ARG A 222 14.65 5.74 17.06
C ARG A 222 15.64 5.66 18.20
N ASP A 223 15.59 6.65 19.09
CA ASP A 223 16.39 6.72 20.32
C ASP A 223 17.89 6.59 20.05
N PHE A 224 18.36 7.12 18.92
CA PHE A 224 19.77 7.06 18.54
C PHE A 224 20.65 7.79 19.57
N LYS A 225 21.76 7.15 19.96
CA LYS A 225 22.61 7.58 21.09
C LYS A 225 23.92 8.22 20.66
N ASN A 226 24.48 7.84 19.52
CA ASN A 226 25.83 8.21 19.08
C ASN A 226 25.85 9.52 18.27
N GLN A 227 25.24 10.59 18.81
CA GLN A 227 25.14 11.88 18.12
C GLN A 227 26.50 12.55 17.82
N GLU A 228 27.56 12.13 18.52
CA GLU A 228 28.93 12.64 18.35
C GLU A 228 29.60 12.06 17.11
N GLU A 229 29.20 10.87 16.68
CA GLU A 229 29.72 10.20 15.48
C GLU A 229 28.86 10.53 14.27
N TYR A 230 27.53 10.55 14.44
CA TYR A 230 26.57 10.82 13.37
C TYR A 230 25.50 11.79 13.85
N GLU A 231 25.32 12.91 13.15
CA GLU A 231 24.32 13.90 13.52
C GLU A 231 22.87 13.36 13.37
N PHE A 232 21.93 13.93 14.12
CA PHE A 232 20.52 13.58 13.94
C PHE A 232 19.99 14.05 12.59
N GLY A 233 18.92 13.40 12.12
CA GLY A 233 18.27 13.71 10.86
C GLY A 233 18.77 12.85 9.69
N GLU A 234 18.61 13.38 8.48
CA GLU A 234 18.85 12.67 7.21
C GLU A 234 20.33 12.56 6.84
N ASN A 235 21.10 13.63 7.05
CA ASN A 235 22.51 13.70 6.67
C ASN A 235 23.33 12.66 7.44
N GLY A 236 23.33 12.74 8.78
CA GLY A 236 24.01 11.75 9.61
C GLY A 236 23.41 10.35 9.47
N GLY A 237 22.11 10.25 9.13
CA GLY A 237 21.48 8.97 8.79
C GLY A 237 22.03 8.34 7.53
N THR A 238 22.31 9.14 6.50
CA THR A 238 22.94 8.70 5.25
C THR A 238 24.32 8.12 5.53
N ASP A 239 25.17 8.89 6.21
CA ASP A 239 26.53 8.46 6.57
C ASP A 239 26.51 7.19 7.43
N PHE A 240 25.59 7.11 8.39
CA PHE A 240 25.40 5.96 9.24
C PHE A 240 24.96 4.73 8.45
N LEU A 241 24.00 4.87 7.54
CA LEU A 241 23.51 3.78 6.71
C LEU A 241 24.60 3.27 5.76
N ASP A 242 25.39 4.17 5.17
CA ASP A 242 26.51 3.79 4.32
C ASP A 242 27.52 2.94 5.08
N ASN A 243 27.83 3.30 6.33
CA ASN A 243 28.67 2.48 7.21
C ASN A 243 28.03 1.12 7.53
N VAL A 244 26.72 1.07 7.84
CA VAL A 244 25.99 -0.19 8.11
C VAL A 244 25.99 -1.12 6.90
N LEU A 245 25.90 -0.58 5.69
CA LEU A 245 25.87 -1.34 4.43
C LEU A 245 27.26 -1.73 3.91
N GLN A 246 28.36 -1.38 4.58
CA GLN A 246 29.69 -1.88 4.18
C GLN A 246 29.77 -3.39 4.37
N THR A 247 30.36 -4.11 3.43
CA THR A 247 30.55 -5.56 3.52
C THR A 247 31.90 -5.93 4.14
N ASN A 248 31.93 -7.05 4.88
CA ASN A 248 33.15 -7.64 5.41
C ASN A 248 33.26 -9.10 4.90
N PRO A 249 34.44 -9.56 4.44
CA PRO A 249 34.69 -10.95 4.03
C PRO A 249 34.20 -12.03 5.01
N GLU A 250 34.20 -11.76 6.32
CA GLU A 250 33.77 -12.71 7.36
C GLU A 250 32.24 -12.89 7.44
N GLN A 251 31.45 -12.03 6.79
CA GLN A 251 30.00 -12.09 6.85
C GLN A 251 29.42 -13.23 6.00
N PRO A 252 28.26 -13.79 6.40
CA PRO A 252 27.49 -14.70 5.56
C PRO A 252 27.17 -14.09 4.19
N GLU A 253 27.23 -14.91 3.15
CA GLU A 253 27.01 -14.47 1.77
C GLU A 253 25.63 -13.84 1.57
N GLU A 254 24.60 -14.38 2.21
CA GLU A 254 23.23 -13.83 2.18
C GLU A 254 23.18 -12.37 2.67
N ILE A 255 23.95 -12.03 3.71
CA ILE A 255 23.98 -10.68 4.29
C ILE A 255 24.77 -9.73 3.39
N LYS A 256 25.88 -10.20 2.81
CA LYS A 256 26.66 -9.42 1.84
C LYS A 256 25.80 -9.05 0.62
N GLN A 257 25.08 -10.01 0.06
CA GLN A 257 24.17 -9.78 -1.05
C GLN A 257 23.10 -8.76 -0.72
N VAL A 258 22.52 -8.80 0.49
CA VAL A 258 21.57 -7.77 0.91
C VAL A 258 22.22 -6.40 0.88
N ARG A 259 23.41 -6.24 1.48
CA ARG A 259 24.09 -4.94 1.55
C ARG A 259 24.46 -4.37 0.19
N GLU A 260 24.93 -5.22 -0.72
CA GLU A 260 25.35 -4.83 -2.07
C GLU A 260 24.17 -4.48 -2.98
N LEU A 261 23.08 -5.25 -2.90
CA LEU A 261 21.99 -5.19 -3.87
C LEU A 261 20.77 -4.39 -3.40
N LEU A 262 20.69 -4.02 -2.11
CA LEU A 262 19.53 -3.28 -1.59
C LEU A 262 19.29 -1.99 -2.38
N ARG A 263 20.36 -1.22 -2.65
CA ARG A 263 20.30 0.03 -3.43
C ARG A 263 19.95 -0.19 -4.90
N GLU A 264 20.11 -1.41 -5.43
CA GLU A 264 19.77 -1.72 -6.82
C GLU A 264 18.25 -1.88 -7.01
N TYR A 265 17.57 -2.55 -6.08
CA TYR A 265 16.17 -2.95 -6.22
C TYR A 265 15.14 -1.97 -5.65
N PHE A 266 15.56 -1.07 -4.76
CA PHE A 266 14.75 0.09 -4.35
C PHE A 266 15.06 1.29 -5.26
N GLU A 267 14.06 2.12 -5.55
CA GLU A 267 14.26 3.39 -6.25
C GLU A 267 15.04 4.38 -5.39
N ASP A 268 14.76 4.39 -4.09
CA ASP A 268 15.38 5.29 -3.12
C ASP A 268 15.46 4.62 -1.74
N ILE A 269 16.58 4.85 -1.04
CA ILE A 269 16.80 4.39 0.33
C ILE A 269 17.33 5.54 1.16
N GLN A 270 16.54 5.92 2.18
CA GLN A 270 16.87 6.99 3.11
C GLN A 270 17.05 6.45 4.53
N CYS A 271 17.73 7.22 5.36
CA CYS A 271 17.89 6.91 6.77
C CYS A 271 17.77 8.20 7.60
N TYR A 272 16.98 8.15 8.67
CA TYR A 272 16.80 9.25 9.61
C TYR A 272 17.16 8.78 11.02
N LEU A 273 18.07 9.50 11.66
CA LEU A 273 18.44 9.28 13.05
C LEU A 273 17.62 10.20 13.94
N LEU A 274 16.76 9.64 14.78
CA LEU A 274 15.90 10.41 15.68
C LEU A 274 16.39 10.31 17.13
N PRO A 275 16.42 11.44 17.86
CA PRO A 275 16.71 11.42 19.29
C PRO A 275 15.58 10.77 20.08
N HIS A 276 15.84 10.46 21.36
CA HIS A 276 14.80 10.01 22.27
C HIS A 276 13.70 11.08 22.44
N PRO A 277 12.39 10.73 22.37
CA PRO A 277 11.28 11.69 22.35
C PRO A 277 11.06 12.44 23.68
N GLY A 278 11.69 11.99 24.75
CA GLY A 278 11.66 12.59 26.08
C GLY A 278 11.06 11.68 27.15
N TYR A 279 11.50 11.84 28.40
CA TYR A 279 11.09 10.95 29.51
C TYR A 279 9.58 10.98 29.76
N LYS A 280 8.92 12.14 29.64
CA LYS A 280 7.45 12.24 29.74
C LYS A 280 6.70 11.33 28.76
N VAL A 281 7.25 11.14 27.56
CA VAL A 281 6.67 10.27 26.53
C VAL A 281 6.90 8.79 26.86
N ALA A 282 8.08 8.48 27.42
CA ALA A 282 8.48 7.13 27.80
C ALA A 282 7.86 6.65 29.13
N GLU A 283 7.58 7.57 30.05
CA GLU A 283 7.04 7.30 31.39
C GLU A 283 5.50 7.19 31.35
N ARG A 284 5.00 6.08 31.92
CA ARG A 284 3.60 5.62 31.78
C ARG A 284 2.58 6.64 32.32
N GLN A 285 1.38 6.62 31.73
CA GLN A 285 0.15 7.35 32.12
C GLN A 285 0.15 8.89 32.01
N SER A 286 1.30 9.54 31.77
CA SER A 286 1.38 11.01 31.74
C SER A 286 1.17 11.62 30.35
N PHE A 287 1.70 10.99 29.30
CA PHE A 287 1.65 11.55 27.96
C PHE A 287 0.28 11.33 27.30
N ARG A 288 -0.42 12.43 27.02
CA ARG A 288 -1.73 12.44 26.34
C ARG A 288 -1.64 12.84 24.86
N GLY A 289 -0.43 12.84 24.29
CA GLY A 289 -0.20 13.26 22.91
C GLY A 289 0.07 14.76 22.74
N HIS A 290 0.24 15.53 23.82
CA HIS A 290 0.49 16.98 23.73
C HIS A 290 1.90 17.27 23.21
N VAL A 291 1.99 18.01 22.10
CA VAL A 291 3.27 18.28 21.41
C VAL A 291 4.26 19.02 22.33
N LYS A 292 3.79 19.92 23.19
CA LYS A 292 4.64 20.63 24.17
C LYS A 292 5.42 19.72 25.14
N ASP A 293 4.94 18.50 25.38
CA ASP A 293 5.61 17.54 26.28
C ASP A 293 6.75 16.77 25.60
N LEU A 294 6.90 16.91 24.28
CA LEU A 294 8.00 16.30 23.52
C LEU A 294 9.30 17.06 23.76
N ARG A 295 10.43 16.34 23.77
CA ARG A 295 11.77 16.94 23.77
C ARG A 295 11.91 17.90 22.58
N PRO A 296 12.38 19.15 22.75
CA PRO A 296 12.50 20.13 21.66
C PRO A 296 13.28 19.61 20.46
N LEU A 297 14.45 19.00 20.70
CA LEU A 297 15.29 18.42 19.63
C LEU A 297 14.55 17.34 18.82
N PHE A 298 13.72 16.52 19.48
CA PHE A 298 12.90 15.53 18.77
C PHE A 298 11.84 16.19 17.88
N ARG A 299 11.23 17.29 18.35
CA ARG A 299 10.26 18.07 17.55
C ARG A 299 10.93 18.71 16.34
N GLU A 300 12.13 19.25 16.50
CA GLU A 300 12.90 19.86 15.41
C GLU A 300 13.23 18.84 14.32
N GLU A 301 13.70 17.64 14.69
CA GLU A 301 13.99 16.59 13.72
C GLU A 301 12.73 16.04 13.04
N LEU A 302 11.62 15.91 13.77
CA LEU A 302 10.32 15.60 13.15
C LEU A 302 9.88 16.70 12.17
N LYS A 303 10.11 17.97 12.50
CA LYS A 303 9.76 19.10 11.62
C LYS A 303 10.50 19.08 10.29
N LYS A 304 11.68 18.46 10.24
CA LYS A 304 12.46 18.25 9.01
C LYS A 304 12.06 16.96 8.29
N MET A 305 12.00 15.83 9.02
CA MET A 305 11.76 14.51 8.44
C MET A 305 10.36 14.38 7.82
N VAL A 306 9.31 14.82 8.51
CA VAL A 306 7.93 14.58 8.03
C VAL A 306 7.65 15.26 6.69
N PRO A 307 7.99 16.54 6.47
CA PRO A 307 7.83 17.18 5.17
C PRO A 307 8.71 16.56 4.08
N ASN A 308 9.94 16.11 4.42
CA ASN A 308 10.83 15.44 3.47
C ASN A 308 10.33 14.06 3.04
N LEU A 309 9.40 13.45 3.78
CA LEU A 309 8.77 12.18 3.43
C LEU A 309 7.39 12.35 2.80
N LEU A 310 6.61 13.33 3.26
CA LEU A 310 5.18 13.46 2.97
C LEU A 310 4.80 14.73 2.22
N GLY A 311 5.79 15.57 1.87
CA GLY A 311 5.57 16.80 1.13
C GLY A 311 4.97 16.54 -0.26
N PRO A 312 4.20 17.50 -0.81
CA PRO A 312 3.53 17.33 -2.10
C PRO A 312 4.49 17.17 -3.29
N HIS A 313 5.76 17.55 -3.10
CA HIS A 313 6.85 17.37 -4.07
C HIS A 313 7.55 16.00 -3.96
N ILE A 314 7.37 15.31 -2.84
CA ILE A 314 7.99 14.00 -2.56
C ILE A 314 7.02 12.86 -2.83
N LEU A 315 5.74 13.03 -2.51
CA LEU A 315 4.72 11.98 -2.64
C LEU A 315 4.66 11.44 -4.06
N LYS A 316 4.96 10.14 -4.20
CA LYS A 316 4.86 9.39 -5.46
C LYS A 316 3.76 8.34 -5.34
N PRO A 317 2.85 8.25 -6.33
CA PRO A 317 1.84 7.21 -6.34
C PRO A 317 2.49 5.83 -6.42
N LYS A 318 1.80 4.83 -5.88
CA LYS A 318 2.25 3.44 -5.94
C LYS A 318 2.40 2.99 -7.38
N ILE A 319 3.56 2.44 -7.70
CA ILE A 319 3.85 1.77 -8.96
C ILE A 319 3.95 0.27 -8.72
N VAL A 320 3.32 -0.52 -9.58
CA VAL A 320 3.46 -1.97 -9.64
C VAL A 320 3.55 -2.36 -11.10
N ASN A 321 4.51 -3.21 -11.45
CA ASN A 321 4.75 -3.65 -12.83
C ASN A 321 4.89 -2.46 -13.81
N GLY A 322 5.61 -1.42 -13.39
CA GLY A 322 5.82 -0.19 -14.16
C GLY A 322 4.60 0.73 -14.35
N LYS A 323 3.44 0.43 -13.74
CA LYS A 323 2.22 1.25 -13.87
C LYS A 323 1.78 1.86 -12.54
N THR A 324 1.28 3.09 -12.59
CA THR A 324 0.67 3.76 -11.42
C THR A 324 -0.65 3.10 -11.05
N VAL A 325 -0.88 2.93 -9.75
CA VAL A 325 -2.03 2.20 -9.18
C VAL A 325 -3.05 3.18 -8.62
N THR A 326 -4.34 2.89 -8.83
CA THR A 326 -5.46 3.63 -8.21
C THR A 326 -6.00 2.88 -6.99
N CYS A 327 -6.78 3.56 -6.14
CA CYS A 327 -7.42 2.92 -4.98
C CYS A 327 -8.23 1.67 -5.36
N ARG A 328 -9.00 1.74 -6.46
CA ARG A 328 -9.78 0.60 -6.98
C ARG A 328 -8.91 -0.59 -7.34
N LYS A 329 -7.80 -0.35 -8.05
CA LYS A 329 -6.87 -1.41 -8.44
C LYS A 329 -6.14 -1.98 -7.22
N MET A 330 -5.81 -1.14 -6.25
CA MET A 330 -5.11 -1.55 -5.03
C MET A 330 -5.90 -2.58 -4.22
N ILE A 331 -7.24 -2.50 -4.21
CA ILE A 331 -8.09 -3.52 -3.58
C ILE A 331 -7.80 -4.91 -4.16
N GLN A 332 -7.71 -5.02 -5.49
CA GLN A 332 -7.41 -6.27 -6.15
C GLN A 332 -5.98 -6.74 -5.84
N TYR A 333 -5.02 -5.83 -5.76
CA TYR A 333 -3.63 -6.18 -5.45
C TYR A 333 -3.50 -6.75 -4.04
N PHE A 334 -4.14 -6.14 -3.04
CA PHE A 334 -4.21 -6.70 -1.69
C PHE A 334 -4.79 -8.11 -1.68
N LYS A 335 -5.85 -8.39 -2.46
CA LYS A 335 -6.43 -9.74 -2.58
C LYS A 335 -5.41 -10.74 -3.11
N GLU A 336 -4.75 -10.42 -4.22
CA GLU A 336 -3.82 -11.34 -4.88
C GLU A 336 -2.55 -11.58 -4.05
N TYR A 337 -1.99 -10.53 -3.43
CA TYR A 337 -0.85 -10.72 -2.54
C TYR A 337 -1.23 -11.49 -1.28
N ALA A 338 -2.35 -11.14 -0.62
CA ALA A 338 -2.78 -11.87 0.57
C ALA A 338 -3.03 -13.35 0.28
N ALA A 339 -3.65 -13.68 -0.87
CA ALA A 339 -3.86 -15.06 -1.30
C ALA A 339 -2.55 -15.79 -1.62
N SER A 340 -1.56 -15.09 -2.18
CA SER A 340 -0.24 -15.66 -2.52
C SER A 340 0.62 -15.96 -1.28
N PHE A 341 0.28 -15.36 -0.15
CA PHE A 341 0.91 -15.62 1.15
C PHE A 341 0.01 -16.41 2.12
N ASP A 342 -1.15 -16.89 1.64
CA ASP A 342 -2.03 -17.77 2.42
C ASP A 342 -1.50 -19.21 2.38
N GLY A 343 -0.55 -19.51 3.28
CA GLY A 343 0.12 -20.81 3.40
C GLY A 343 0.79 -21.01 4.75
N GLU A 344 1.28 -22.23 5.01
CA GLU A 344 2.04 -22.57 6.24
C GLU A 344 3.55 -22.22 6.12
N THR A 345 3.99 -21.75 4.96
CA THR A 345 5.39 -21.48 4.64
C THR A 345 5.70 -19.99 4.63
N LEU A 346 6.97 -19.66 4.89
CA LEU A 346 7.47 -18.29 4.79
C LEU A 346 7.19 -17.71 3.40
N PRO A 347 6.90 -16.40 3.30
CA PRO A 347 6.75 -15.74 2.00
C PRO A 347 7.97 -16.00 1.13
N GLN A 348 7.75 -16.48 -0.09
CA GLN A 348 8.81 -16.80 -1.04
C GLN A 348 8.87 -15.76 -2.16
N PRO A 349 10.05 -15.45 -2.71
CA PRO A 349 10.20 -14.56 -3.87
C PRO A 349 9.33 -14.99 -5.06
N GLN A 350 9.24 -16.30 -5.31
CA GLN A 350 8.43 -16.86 -6.40
C GLN A 350 6.92 -16.58 -6.20
N SER A 351 6.44 -16.53 -4.96
CA SER A 351 5.04 -16.18 -4.67
C SER A 351 4.73 -14.75 -5.11
N ILE A 352 5.65 -13.81 -4.88
CA ILE A 352 5.51 -12.42 -5.32
C ILE A 352 5.52 -12.32 -6.84
N LEU A 353 6.45 -13.03 -7.50
CA LEU A 353 6.51 -13.07 -8.96
C LEU A 353 5.23 -13.63 -9.57
N ASN A 354 4.72 -14.74 -9.04
CA ASN A 354 3.49 -15.36 -9.51
C ASN A 354 2.28 -14.45 -9.30
N ALA A 355 2.19 -13.76 -8.15
CA ALA A 355 1.15 -12.77 -7.89
C ALA A 355 1.21 -11.63 -8.92
N ASN A 356 2.40 -11.09 -9.20
CA ASN A 356 2.58 -10.02 -10.16
C ASN A 356 2.27 -10.46 -11.59
N ALA A 357 2.68 -11.66 -11.99
CA ALA A 357 2.33 -12.25 -13.29
C ALA A 357 0.81 -12.43 -13.43
N LYS A 358 0.13 -12.91 -12.38
CA LYS A 358 -1.34 -13.00 -12.35
C LYS A 358 -1.99 -11.63 -12.49
N LEU A 359 -1.49 -10.61 -11.79
CA LEU A 359 -2.00 -9.24 -11.89
C LEU A 359 -1.86 -8.67 -13.31
N ILE A 360 -0.72 -8.89 -13.97
CA ILE A 360 -0.52 -8.49 -15.38
C ILE A 360 -1.57 -9.16 -16.28
N CYS A 361 -1.80 -10.47 -16.12
CA CYS A 361 -2.81 -11.19 -16.88
C CYS A 361 -4.22 -10.65 -16.62
N ILE A 362 -4.60 -10.35 -15.37
CA ILE A 362 -5.92 -9.80 -15.06
C ILE A 362 -6.09 -8.41 -15.68
N GLU A 363 -5.06 -7.56 -15.63
CA GLU A 363 -5.11 -6.26 -16.30
C GLU A 363 -5.29 -6.39 -17.81
N ALA A 364 -4.54 -7.30 -18.45
CA ALA A 364 -4.66 -7.56 -19.88
C ALA A 364 -6.06 -8.08 -20.26
N ALA A 365 -6.63 -8.98 -19.45
CA ALA A 365 -7.99 -9.48 -19.65
C ALA A 365 -9.03 -8.36 -19.52
N HIS A 366 -8.89 -7.50 -18.50
CA HIS A 366 -9.78 -6.36 -18.31
C HIS A 366 -9.67 -5.36 -19.47
N GLU A 367 -8.46 -5.04 -19.94
CA GLU A 367 -8.25 -4.18 -21.10
C GLU A 367 -8.88 -4.75 -22.37
N ALA A 368 -8.68 -6.05 -22.63
CA ALA A 368 -9.29 -6.76 -23.74
C ALA A 368 -10.84 -6.70 -23.68
N LYS A 369 -11.42 -6.95 -22.51
CA LYS A 369 -12.86 -6.87 -22.28
C LYS A 369 -13.41 -5.47 -22.52
N VAL A 370 -12.77 -4.44 -21.97
CA VAL A 370 -13.19 -3.04 -22.17
C VAL A 370 -13.10 -2.64 -23.65
N ASN A 371 -12.06 -3.10 -24.36
CA ASN A 371 -11.92 -2.85 -25.79
C ASN A 371 -13.06 -3.51 -26.59
N TYR A 372 -13.38 -4.77 -26.29
CA TYR A 372 -14.51 -5.49 -26.88
C TYR A 372 -15.83 -4.75 -26.65
N SER A 373 -16.16 -4.41 -25.39
CA SER A 373 -17.41 -3.72 -25.05
C SER A 373 -17.53 -2.39 -25.80
N ARG A 374 -16.48 -1.57 -25.80
CA ARG A 374 -16.47 -0.30 -26.55
C ARG A 374 -16.60 -0.50 -28.06
N GLY A 375 -16.01 -1.56 -28.60
CA GLY A 375 -16.14 -1.93 -30.00
C GLY A 375 -17.58 -2.28 -30.35
N MET A 376 -18.20 -3.14 -29.54
CA MET A 376 -19.60 -3.53 -29.67
C MET A 376 -20.54 -2.33 -29.55
N ASP A 377 -20.38 -1.51 -28.51
CA ASP A 377 -21.17 -0.29 -28.29
C ASP A 377 -21.10 0.62 -29.51
N ARG A 378 -19.92 0.83 -30.11
CA ARG A 378 -19.78 1.67 -31.31
C ARG A 378 -20.44 1.06 -32.54
N SER A 379 -20.40 -0.26 -32.70
CA SER A 379 -21.07 -0.94 -33.81
C SER A 379 -22.59 -0.91 -33.67
N THR A 380 -23.11 -0.86 -32.45
CA THR A 380 -24.54 -0.84 -32.15
C THR A 380 -25.09 0.59 -31.98
N TYR A 381 -24.23 1.58 -31.71
CA TYR A 381 -24.61 2.97 -31.48
C TYR A 381 -25.33 3.59 -32.69
N GLY A 382 -26.56 4.09 -32.46
CA GLY A 382 -27.34 4.80 -33.48
C GLY A 382 -28.01 3.90 -34.53
N THR A 383 -27.72 2.59 -34.55
CA THR A 383 -28.29 1.66 -35.53
C THR A 383 -29.60 1.08 -34.99
N ARG A 384 -30.73 1.76 -35.23
CA ARG A 384 -32.07 1.33 -34.77
C ARG A 384 -32.51 -0.06 -35.24
N MET A 385 -31.85 -0.63 -36.26
CA MET A 385 -32.04 -2.00 -36.73
C MET A 385 -30.75 -2.50 -37.40
N MET A 386 -30.02 -3.38 -36.72
CA MET A 386 -28.90 -4.12 -37.31
C MET A 386 -29.33 -5.58 -37.51
N SER A 387 -28.96 -6.20 -38.64
CA SER A 387 -29.28 -7.61 -38.88
C SER A 387 -28.45 -8.53 -37.98
N GLU A 388 -28.99 -9.70 -37.63
CA GLU A 388 -28.26 -10.72 -36.84
C GLU A 388 -26.89 -11.04 -37.45
N LYS A 389 -26.80 -11.11 -38.79
CA LYS A 389 -25.54 -11.32 -39.50
C LYS A 389 -24.51 -10.23 -39.23
N LYS A 390 -24.90 -8.95 -39.28
CA LYS A 390 -24.00 -7.82 -39.01
C LYS A 390 -23.58 -7.76 -37.54
N LEU A 391 -24.48 -8.13 -36.62
CA LEU A 391 -24.18 -8.22 -35.20
C LEU A 391 -23.13 -9.31 -34.93
N LEU A 392 -23.26 -10.47 -35.57
CA LEU A 392 -22.30 -11.56 -35.47
C LEU A 392 -20.94 -11.18 -36.09
N GLU A 393 -20.92 -10.52 -37.24
CA GLU A 393 -19.69 -10.01 -37.87
C GLU A 393 -18.96 -9.01 -36.95
N ALA A 394 -19.70 -8.11 -36.30
CA ALA A 394 -19.14 -7.17 -35.32
C ALA A 394 -18.56 -7.89 -34.10
N HIS A 395 -19.29 -8.88 -33.56
CA HIS A 395 -18.83 -9.71 -32.46
C HIS A 395 -17.52 -10.43 -32.78
N ILE A 396 -17.44 -11.12 -33.93
CA ILE A 396 -16.22 -11.82 -34.35
C ILE A 396 -15.05 -10.85 -34.49
N LYS A 397 -15.27 -9.70 -35.15
CA LYS A 397 -14.23 -8.69 -35.37
C LYS A 397 -13.66 -8.15 -34.05
N HIS A 398 -14.53 -7.75 -33.14
CA HIS A 398 -14.11 -7.17 -31.85
C HIS A 398 -13.60 -8.24 -30.89
N GLY A 399 -14.13 -9.46 -30.97
CA GLY A 399 -13.65 -10.63 -30.23
C GLY A 399 -12.21 -10.98 -30.61
N ILE A 400 -11.90 -11.07 -31.91
CA ILE A 400 -10.52 -11.28 -32.39
C ILE A 400 -9.60 -10.16 -31.89
N THR A 401 -10.06 -8.91 -31.95
CA THR A 401 -9.26 -7.76 -31.47
C THR A 401 -8.96 -7.87 -29.98
N ALA A 402 -9.94 -8.24 -29.16
CA ALA A 402 -9.76 -8.45 -27.73
C ALA A 402 -8.79 -9.61 -27.42
N LEU A 403 -8.92 -10.74 -28.13
CA LEU A 403 -8.00 -11.87 -27.98
C LEU A 403 -6.57 -11.50 -28.39
N ASN A 404 -6.39 -10.71 -29.45
CA ASN A 404 -5.08 -10.20 -29.86
C ASN A 404 -4.46 -9.24 -28.83
N ILE A 405 -5.28 -8.47 -28.10
CA ILE A 405 -4.82 -7.65 -26.98
C ILE A 405 -4.31 -8.56 -25.85
N PHE A 406 -5.08 -9.59 -25.48
CA PHE A 406 -4.69 -10.52 -24.43
C PHE A 406 -3.46 -11.36 -24.80
N ASP A 407 -3.28 -11.74 -26.07
CA ASP A 407 -2.13 -12.57 -26.46
C ASP A 407 -0.78 -11.84 -26.32
N LYS A 408 -0.79 -10.50 -26.36
CA LYS A 408 0.39 -9.67 -26.02
C LYS A 408 0.79 -9.75 -24.55
N CYS A 409 -0.07 -10.30 -23.68
CA CYS A 409 0.26 -10.50 -22.28
C CYS A 409 1.51 -11.39 -22.15
N PRO A 410 2.54 -10.95 -21.41
CA PRO A 410 3.73 -11.73 -21.17
C PRO A 410 3.43 -13.13 -20.63
N ARG A 411 4.19 -14.12 -21.09
CA ARG A 411 4.06 -15.54 -20.67
C ARG A 411 4.93 -15.80 -19.43
N ILE A 412 4.56 -15.17 -18.32
CA ILE A 412 5.31 -15.22 -17.06
C ILE A 412 4.49 -15.98 -16.01
N GLY A 413 5.15 -16.70 -15.12
CA GLY A 413 4.50 -17.50 -14.08
C GLY A 413 3.84 -18.77 -14.62
N ALA A 414 2.86 -19.27 -13.87
CA ALA A 414 2.16 -20.52 -14.17
C ALA A 414 1.28 -20.40 -15.44
N LYS A 415 1.49 -21.28 -16.43
CA LYS A 415 0.73 -21.29 -17.71
C LYS A 415 -0.76 -21.49 -17.47
N GLU A 416 -1.11 -22.24 -16.43
CA GLU A 416 -2.47 -22.56 -16.01
C GLU A 416 -3.27 -21.28 -15.71
N VAL A 417 -2.64 -20.28 -15.08
CA VAL A 417 -3.29 -19.01 -14.72
C VAL A 417 -3.66 -18.20 -15.96
N ARG A 418 -2.76 -18.13 -16.95
CA ARG A 418 -3.02 -17.44 -18.21
C ARG A 418 -4.15 -18.11 -18.99
N ASN A 419 -4.18 -19.44 -19.03
CA ASN A 419 -5.22 -20.21 -19.71
C ASN A 419 -6.59 -20.00 -19.05
N LEU A 420 -6.67 -20.10 -17.71
CA LEU A 420 -7.91 -19.87 -16.97
C LEU A 420 -8.47 -18.45 -17.20
N LEU A 421 -7.61 -17.43 -17.22
CA LEU A 421 -8.03 -16.06 -17.48
C LEU A 421 -8.45 -15.83 -18.94
N LEU A 422 -7.83 -16.54 -19.89
CA LEU A 422 -8.24 -16.52 -21.30
C LEU A 422 -9.63 -17.14 -21.48
N GLU A 423 -9.87 -18.31 -20.88
CA GLU A 423 -11.18 -18.98 -20.90
C GLU A 423 -12.26 -18.07 -20.31
N LYS A 424 -11.98 -17.47 -19.15
CA LYS A 424 -12.89 -16.51 -18.51
C LYS A 424 -13.14 -15.26 -19.38
N LEU A 425 -12.12 -14.75 -20.06
CA LEU A 425 -12.28 -13.63 -21.00
C LEU A 425 -13.19 -14.01 -22.17
N GLN A 426 -13.03 -15.21 -22.73
CA GLN A 426 -13.87 -15.71 -23.82
C GLN A 426 -15.32 -15.86 -23.37
N GLU A 427 -15.54 -16.41 -22.17
CA GLU A 427 -16.85 -16.51 -21.55
C GLU A 427 -17.49 -15.12 -21.37
N ASP A 428 -16.77 -14.17 -20.77
CA ASP A 428 -17.24 -12.79 -20.57
C ASP A 428 -17.62 -12.09 -21.89
N ILE A 429 -16.84 -12.30 -22.95
CA ILE A 429 -17.11 -11.77 -24.30
C ILE A 429 -18.40 -12.37 -24.87
N ASN A 430 -18.58 -13.69 -24.71
CA ASN A 430 -19.77 -14.40 -25.18
C ASN A 430 -21.01 -13.99 -24.40
N VAL A 431 -20.93 -13.85 -23.07
CA VAL A 431 -22.03 -13.36 -22.23
C VAL A 431 -22.46 -11.96 -22.67
N GLY A 432 -21.50 -11.03 -22.81
CA GLY A 432 -21.81 -9.67 -23.26
C GLY A 432 -22.40 -9.61 -24.68
N PHE A 433 -22.01 -10.54 -25.57
CA PHE A 433 -22.66 -10.69 -26.87
C PHE A 433 -24.13 -11.10 -26.74
N TRP A 434 -24.42 -12.12 -25.92
CA TRP A 434 -25.79 -12.61 -25.74
C TRP A 434 -26.70 -11.56 -25.11
N GLU A 435 -26.23 -10.81 -24.12
CA GLU A 435 -26.97 -9.67 -23.56
C GLU A 435 -27.35 -8.67 -24.65
N THR A 436 -26.37 -8.24 -25.45
CA THR A 436 -26.61 -7.33 -26.58
C THR A 436 -27.59 -7.94 -27.59
N PHE A 437 -27.44 -9.22 -27.91
CA PHE A 437 -28.31 -9.93 -28.86
C PHE A 437 -29.76 -9.99 -28.40
N PHE A 438 -30.00 -10.26 -27.11
CA PHE A 438 -31.34 -10.30 -26.54
C PHE A 438 -31.99 -8.92 -26.49
N ASP A 439 -31.24 -7.86 -26.17
CA ASP A 439 -31.74 -6.48 -26.22
C ASP A 439 -32.22 -6.11 -27.64
N PHE A 440 -31.44 -6.47 -28.66
CA PHE A 440 -31.85 -6.26 -30.07
C PHE A 440 -33.09 -7.06 -30.45
N LYS A 441 -33.24 -8.31 -29.99
CA LYS A 441 -34.45 -9.11 -30.23
C LYS A 441 -35.68 -8.57 -29.50
N ALA A 442 -35.52 -8.09 -28.27
CA ALA A 442 -36.60 -7.51 -27.49
C ALA A 442 -37.14 -6.22 -28.16
N GLU A 443 -36.25 -5.36 -28.66
CA GLU A 443 -36.66 -4.19 -29.45
C GLU A 443 -37.36 -4.57 -30.76
N TYR A 444 -36.96 -5.66 -31.40
CA TYR A 444 -37.59 -6.16 -32.64
C TYR A 444 -39.01 -6.68 -32.38
N LEU A 445 -39.20 -7.43 -31.29
CA LEU A 445 -40.49 -8.00 -30.90
C LEU A 445 -41.51 -6.96 -30.40
N TRP A 446 -41.06 -5.79 -29.94
CA TRP A 446 -41.94 -4.69 -29.52
C TRP A 446 -42.38 -3.77 -30.66
N LYS A 447 -41.70 -3.80 -31.82
CA LYS A 447 -42.00 -2.97 -33.00
C LYS A 447 -42.78 -3.71 -34.09
N CYS A 448 -42.91 -5.03 -33.98
CA CYS A 448 -43.82 -5.86 -34.77
C CYS A 448 -45.14 -6.04 -33.99
#